data_AF-A0A945J6M8-F1
#
_entry.id   AF-A0A945J6M8-F1
#
_cell.length_a   1.000
_cell.length_b   1.000
_cell.length_c   1.000
_cell.angle_alpha   90.00
_cell.angle_beta   90.00
_cell.angle_gamma   90.00
#
_symmetry.space_group_name_H-M   'P 1'
#
loop_
_entity.id
_entity.type
_entity.pdbx_description
1 polymer ?
#
loop_
_entity_poly.entity_id
_entity_poly.type
_entity_poly.pdbx_seq_one_letter_code
_entity_poly.pdbx_strand_id
1 'polypeptide(L)'
;NLDYAKLPCVNHPVFKGKDVNYDPREVFVSGLFKEKGINNVFLEFYHSLVQALFKAKVSKNVYCVNIDAVIAVILLKIVWTDFSGGKLKEEDIESASFATFLFGRMIGCAAEIDDHTSRGKNMDTRTPASKCSYVG
;
A
#
# COMPACT_ATOMS: atom_id res chain seq x y z
N ASN A 1 15.79 -10.87 23.26
CA ASN A 1 14.80 -10.96 22.17
C ASN A 1 14.73 -9.62 21.48
N LEU A 2 15.43 -9.47 20.34
CA LEU A 2 15.22 -8.32 19.46
C LEU A 2 13.94 -8.62 18.68
N ASP A 3 12.84 -8.00 19.09
CA ASP A 3 11.60 -8.04 18.32
C ASP A 3 11.79 -7.16 17.09
N TYR A 4 12.00 -7.80 15.93
CA TYR A 4 12.18 -7.08 14.68
C TYR A 4 10.82 -6.60 14.19
N ALA A 5 10.44 -5.39 14.59
CA ALA A 5 9.26 -4.73 14.05
C ALA A 5 9.41 -4.57 12.53
N LYS A 6 8.45 -5.10 11.78
CA LYS A 6 8.39 -4.89 10.33
C LYS A 6 8.06 -3.43 10.09
N LEU A 7 8.82 -2.80 9.19
CA LEU A 7 8.50 -1.45 8.73
C LEU A 7 7.20 -1.50 7.91
N PRO A 8 6.17 -0.71 8.28
CA PRO A 8 4.94 -0.66 7.53
C PRO A 8 5.16 -0.02 6.16
N CYS A 9 4.26 -0.33 5.23
CA CYS A 9 4.18 0.29 3.91
C CYS A 9 5.41 0.13 2.98
N VAL A 10 6.36 -0.72 3.36
CA VAL A 10 7.48 -1.12 2.52
C VAL A 10 7.40 -2.62 2.25
N ASN A 11 7.95 -3.03 1.09
CA ASN A 11 7.91 -4.40 0.57
C ASN A 11 6.53 -4.82 0.04
N HIS A 12 6.50 -5.84 -0.82
CA HIS A 12 5.26 -6.35 -1.41
C HIS A 12 5.41 -7.84 -1.75
N PRO A 13 4.47 -8.73 -1.37
CA PRO A 13 4.62 -10.19 -1.52
C PRO A 13 4.81 -10.65 -2.97
N VAL A 14 4.19 -9.96 -3.93
CA VAL A 14 4.24 -10.31 -5.37
C VAL A 14 5.52 -9.84 -6.06
N PHE A 15 6.11 -8.73 -5.61
CA PHE A 15 7.23 -8.09 -6.31
C PHE A 15 8.58 -8.43 -5.65
N LYS A 16 8.68 -9.55 -4.93
CA LYS A 16 9.91 -9.96 -4.23
C LYS A 16 10.94 -10.54 -5.21
N GLY A 17 12.22 -10.37 -4.89
CA GLY A 17 13.32 -11.11 -5.51
C GLY A 17 14.13 -10.37 -6.57
N LYS A 18 13.75 -9.13 -6.95
CA LYS A 18 14.58 -8.27 -7.80
C LYS A 18 15.53 -7.42 -6.95
N ASP A 19 16.67 -7.02 -7.51
CA ASP A 19 17.64 -6.15 -6.82
C ASP A 19 17.01 -4.83 -6.37
N VAL A 20 16.15 -4.28 -7.22
CA VAL A 20 15.24 -3.17 -6.90
C VAL A 20 13.82 -3.60 -7.20
N ASN A 21 12.98 -3.58 -6.17
CA ASN A 21 11.57 -3.90 -6.31
C ASN A 21 10.76 -2.60 -6.52
N TYR A 22 9.84 -2.62 -7.47
CA TYR A 22 8.92 -1.52 -7.74
C TYR A 22 7.48 -2.02 -7.68
N ASP A 23 6.59 -1.23 -7.06
CA ASP A 23 5.15 -1.40 -7.20
C ASP A 23 4.70 -0.56 -8.41
N PRO A 24 4.12 -1.16 -9.47
CA PRO A 24 3.76 -0.42 -10.67
C PRO A 24 2.74 0.70 -10.41
N ARG A 25 1.92 0.56 -9.36
CA ARG A 25 0.94 1.60 -8.98
C ARG A 25 1.64 2.81 -8.38
N GLU A 26 2.65 2.58 -7.55
CA GLU A 26 3.47 3.66 -7.01
C GLU A 26 4.23 4.39 -8.12
N VAL A 27 4.87 3.64 -9.02
CA VAL A 27 5.58 4.21 -10.18
C VAL A 27 4.67 5.11 -11.02
N PHE A 28 3.42 4.66 -11.27
CA PHE A 28 2.42 5.45 -11.98
C PHE A 28 2.10 6.76 -11.26
N VAL A 29 1.81 6.70 -9.95
CA VAL A 29 1.47 7.89 -9.16
C VAL A 29 2.64 8.87 -9.07
N SER A 30 3.86 8.37 -8.85
CA SER A 30 5.08 9.17 -8.84
C SER A 30 5.32 9.86 -10.19
N GLY A 31 5.05 9.16 -11.30
CA GLY A 31 5.07 9.75 -12.64
C GLY A 31 4.06 10.89 -12.81
N LEU A 32 2.82 10.67 -12.36
CA LEU A 32 1.75 11.68 -12.41
C LEU A 32 2.08 12.91 -11.57
N PHE A 33 2.70 12.74 -10.40
CA PHE A 33 3.16 13.85 -9.56
C PHE A 33 4.23 14.68 -10.25
N LYS A 34 5.19 14.02 -10.89
CA LYS A 34 6.23 14.71 -11.65
C LYS A 34 5.64 15.49 -12.83
N GLU A 35 4.74 14.90 -13.60
CA GLU A 35 4.06 15.55 -14.73
C GLU A 35 3.30 16.79 -14.28
N LYS A 36 2.61 16.71 -13.13
CA LYS A 36 1.81 17.81 -12.59
C LYS A 36 2.61 18.82 -11.75
N GLY A 37 3.92 18.62 -11.58
CA GLY A 37 4.75 19.46 -10.72
C GLY A 37 4.37 19.39 -9.23
N ILE A 38 3.76 18.29 -8.80
CA ILE A 38 3.35 18.07 -7.40
C ILE A 38 4.53 17.47 -6.64
N ASN A 39 5.07 18.22 -5.67
CA ASN A 39 6.04 17.67 -4.72
C ASN A 39 5.32 17.00 -3.54
N ASN A 40 5.70 15.77 -3.18
CA ASN A 40 5.25 15.12 -1.95
C ASN A 40 6.45 14.60 -1.14
N VAL A 41 6.94 15.44 -0.22
CA VAL A 41 8.08 15.14 0.67
C VAL A 41 7.92 13.84 1.47
N PHE A 42 6.70 13.45 1.81
CA PHE A 42 6.45 12.20 2.55
C PHE A 42 6.69 10.96 1.67
N LEU A 43 6.37 11.05 0.38
CA LEU A 43 6.69 9.98 -0.58
C LEU A 43 8.19 9.89 -0.83
N GLU A 44 8.85 11.05 -0.98
CA GLU A 44 10.31 11.15 -1.13
C GLU A 44 11.06 10.58 0.08
N PHE A 45 10.50 10.75 1.28
CA PHE A 45 11.00 10.11 2.50
C PHE A 45 10.98 8.58 2.38
N TYR A 46 9.87 7.98 1.91
CA TYR A 46 9.80 6.52 1.73
C TYR A 46 10.80 6.01 0.69
N HIS A 47 10.99 6.71 -0.43
CA HIS A 47 12.02 6.36 -1.40
C HIS A 47 13.43 6.43 -0.80
N SER A 48 13.70 7.45 0.00
CA SER A 48 14.97 7.61 0.70
C SER A 48 15.18 6.51 1.75
N LEU A 49 14.13 6.16 2.48
CA LEU A 49 14.14 5.12 3.51
C LEU A 49 14.51 3.76 2.92
N VAL A 50 13.85 3.31 1.85
CA VAL A 50 14.13 1.98 1.26
C VAL A 50 15.55 1.88 0.69
N GLN A 51 16.08 2.98 0.18
CA GLN A 51 17.48 3.07 -0.26
C GLN A 51 18.45 3.03 0.93
N ALA A 52 18.14 3.73 2.01
CA ALA A 52 18.95 3.73 3.22
C ALA A 52 19.01 2.35 3.88
N LEU A 53 17.88 1.63 3.95
CA LEU A 53 17.82 0.27 4.48
C LEU A 53 18.72 -0.70 3.71
N PHE A 54 18.72 -0.61 2.38
CA PHE A 54 19.60 -1.42 1.54
C PHE A 54 21.08 -1.05 1.75
N LYS A 55 21.42 0.25 1.74
CA LYS A 55 22.80 0.73 1.98
C LYS A 55 23.33 0.32 3.36
N ALA A 56 22.46 0.32 4.37
CA ALA A 56 22.77 -0.13 5.72
C ALA A 56 22.79 -1.66 5.86
N LYS A 57 22.55 -2.42 4.78
CA LYS A 57 22.49 -3.89 4.76
C LYS A 57 21.41 -4.49 5.66
N VAL A 58 20.37 -3.71 5.99
CA VAL A 58 19.18 -4.18 6.72
C VAL A 58 18.29 -5.03 5.82
N SER A 59 18.27 -4.74 4.53
CA SER A 59 17.59 -5.53 3.50
C SER A 59 18.57 -6.02 2.43
N LYS A 60 18.33 -7.23 1.91
CA LYS A 60 19.14 -7.79 0.80
C LYS A 60 18.94 -7.03 -0.52
N ASN A 61 17.74 -6.51 -0.74
CA ASN A 61 17.34 -5.79 -1.95
C ASN A 61 16.74 -4.43 -1.53
N VAL A 62 16.61 -3.51 -2.47
CA VAL A 62 15.81 -2.30 -2.24
C VAL A 62 14.34 -2.69 -2.21
N TYR A 63 13.68 -2.44 -1.08
CA TYR A 63 12.25 -2.69 -0.94
C TYR A 63 11.44 -1.71 -1.80
N CYS A 64 10.32 -2.18 -2.35
CA CYS A 64 9.36 -1.28 -2.98
C CYS A 64 8.65 -0.46 -1.91
N VAL A 65 8.25 0.75 -2.29
CA VAL A 65 7.22 1.50 -1.57
C VAL A 65 5.88 0.97 -2.06
N ASN A 66 5.06 0.44 -1.15
CA ASN A 66 3.81 -0.21 -1.54
C ASN A 66 2.68 0.82 -1.73
N ILE A 67 1.54 0.38 -2.26
CA ILE A 67 0.39 1.29 -2.46
C ILE A 67 -0.17 1.88 -1.16
N ASP A 68 -0.02 1.20 -0.02
CA ASP A 68 -0.50 1.69 1.26
C ASP A 68 0.29 2.94 1.68
N ALA A 69 1.62 2.94 1.48
CA ALA A 69 2.46 4.13 1.67
C ALA A 69 1.96 5.26 0.78
N VAL A 70 1.71 4.99 -0.50
CA VAL A 70 1.27 6.00 -1.46
C VAL A 70 -0.05 6.63 -1.03
N ILE A 71 -1.05 5.83 -0.66
CA ILE A 71 -2.34 6.36 -0.19
C ILE A 71 -2.14 7.21 1.08
N ALA A 72 -1.37 6.70 2.05
CA ALA A 72 -1.12 7.39 3.31
C ALA A 72 -0.41 8.74 3.11
N VAL A 73 0.63 8.81 2.27
CA VAL A 73 1.39 10.06 2.05
C VAL A 73 0.62 11.09 1.22
N ILE A 74 -0.30 10.64 0.36
CA ILE A 74 -1.20 11.55 -0.37
C ILE A 74 -2.18 12.18 0.61
N LEU A 75 -2.83 11.35 1.42
CA LEU A 75 -3.77 11.83 2.41
C LEU A 75 -3.09 12.75 3.42
N LEU A 76 -1.92 12.35 3.93
CA LEU A 76 -1.12 13.16 4.83
C LEU A 76 -0.76 14.51 4.20
N LYS A 77 -0.33 14.54 2.92
CA LYS A 77 -0.05 15.79 2.21
C LYS A 77 -1.28 16.70 2.13
N ILE A 78 -2.46 16.15 1.89
CA ILE A 78 -3.71 16.93 1.78
C ILE A 78 -4.07 17.55 3.12
N VAL A 79 -3.99 16.78 4.22
CA VAL A 79 -4.43 17.22 5.55
C VAL A 79 -3.32 17.88 6.38
N TRP A 80 -2.07 17.91 5.86
CA TRP A 80 -0.88 18.31 6.61
C TRP A 80 -1.01 19.67 7.28
N THR A 81 -1.52 20.67 6.56
CA THR A 81 -1.64 22.04 7.07
C THR A 81 -2.52 22.11 8.31
N ASP A 82 -3.66 21.40 8.29
CA ASP A 82 -4.60 21.41 9.41
C ASP A 82 -4.11 20.50 10.55
N PHE A 83 -3.45 19.38 10.24
CA PHE A 83 -2.83 18.54 11.25
C PHE A 83 -1.68 19.24 11.99
N SER A 84 -0.72 19.79 11.24
CA SER A 84 0.43 20.51 11.82
C SER A 84 0.01 21.78 12.55
N GLY A 85 -1.11 22.39 12.17
CA GLY A 85 -1.74 23.52 12.86
C GLY A 85 -2.60 23.12 14.07
N GLY A 86 -2.70 21.83 14.41
CA GLY A 86 -3.46 21.33 15.56
C GLY A 86 -4.98 21.36 15.40
N LYS A 87 -5.49 21.54 14.18
CA LYS A 87 -6.93 21.56 13.87
C LYS A 87 -7.50 20.15 13.63
N LEU A 88 -6.65 19.20 13.27
CA LEU A 88 -6.99 17.79 13.16
C LEU A 88 -6.22 16.99 14.20
N LYS A 89 -6.88 15.99 14.78
CA LYS A 89 -6.26 15.01 15.66
C LYS A 89 -5.72 13.84 14.85
N GLU A 90 -4.82 13.08 15.46
CA GLU A 90 -4.27 11.85 14.85
C GLU A 90 -5.38 10.84 14.49
N GLU A 91 -6.36 10.67 15.39
CA GLU A 91 -7.54 9.81 15.19
C GLU A 91 -8.34 10.17 13.93
N ASP A 92 -8.41 11.46 13.58
CA ASP A 92 -9.12 11.94 12.38
C ASP A 92 -8.38 11.50 11.11
N ILE A 93 -7.05 11.54 11.13
CA ILE A 93 -6.19 11.14 10.00
C ILE A 93 -6.25 9.64 9.79
N GLU A 94 -6.18 8.87 10.88
CA GLU A 94 -6.32 7.42 10.83
C GLU A 94 -7.68 7.04 10.24
N SER A 95 -8.76 7.64 10.75
CA SER A 95 -10.12 7.41 10.25
C SER A 95 -10.26 7.76 8.77
N ALA A 96 -9.70 8.88 8.32
CA ALA A 96 -9.74 9.29 6.92
C ALA A 96 -8.93 8.34 6.01
N SER A 97 -7.80 7.81 6.51
CA SER A 97 -6.98 6.82 5.80
C SER A 97 -7.75 5.52 5.59
N PHE A 98 -8.38 5.00 6.65
CA PHE A 98 -9.20 3.79 6.58
C PHE A 98 -10.42 3.98 5.67
N ALA A 99 -11.13 5.10 5.78
CA ALA A 99 -12.29 5.40 4.93
C ALA A 99 -11.89 5.44 3.44
N THR A 100 -10.77 6.09 3.12
CA THR A 100 -10.25 6.16 1.74
C THR A 100 -9.99 4.77 1.17
N PHE A 101 -9.32 3.91 1.94
CA PHE A 101 -9.06 2.53 1.52
C PHE A 101 -10.36 1.72 1.38
N LEU A 102 -11.25 1.82 2.36
CA LEU A 102 -12.53 1.11 2.38
C LEU A 102 -13.36 1.44 1.14
N PHE A 103 -13.56 2.72 0.83
CA PHE A 103 -14.37 3.12 -0.32
C PHE A 103 -13.73 2.69 -1.65
N GLY A 104 -12.41 2.85 -1.80
CA GLY A 104 -11.71 2.37 -2.99
C GLY A 104 -11.87 0.85 -3.17
N ARG A 105 -11.77 0.07 -2.09
CA ARG A 105 -11.95 -1.38 -2.14
C ARG A 105 -13.39 -1.77 -2.45
N MET A 106 -14.37 -1.09 -1.85
CA MET A 106 -15.79 -1.38 -2.05
C MET A 106 -16.23 -1.18 -3.50
N ILE A 107 -15.67 -0.18 -4.20
CA ILE A 107 -15.91 0.01 -5.64
C ILE A 107 -15.47 -1.22 -6.43
N GLY A 108 -14.26 -1.74 -6.15
CA GLY A 108 -13.74 -2.95 -6.80
C GLY A 108 -14.58 -4.18 -6.48
N CYS A 109 -14.98 -4.36 -5.21
CA CYS A 109 -15.86 -5.46 -4.82
C CYS A 109 -17.23 -5.39 -5.51
N ALA A 110 -17.82 -4.20 -5.62
CA ALA A 110 -19.09 -4.02 -6.32
C ALA A 110 -18.97 -4.35 -7.81
N ALA A 111 -17.89 -3.92 -8.46
CA ALA A 111 -17.61 -4.27 -9.85
C ALA A 111 -17.41 -5.78 -10.05
N GLU A 112 -16.71 -6.45 -9.13
CA GLU A 112 -16.53 -7.91 -9.16
C GLU A 112 -17.86 -8.66 -9.00
N ILE A 113 -18.74 -8.19 -8.10
CA ILE A 113 -20.09 -8.74 -7.93
C ILE A 113 -20.91 -8.60 -9.21
N ASP A 114 -20.88 -7.43 -9.85
CA ASP A 114 -21.59 -7.17 -11.10
C ASP A 114 -21.05 -8.03 -12.25
N ASP A 115 -19.73 -8.16 -12.38
CA ASP A 115 -19.10 -9.03 -13.38
C ASP A 115 -19.53 -10.50 -13.19
N HIS A 116 -19.54 -10.99 -11.94
CA HIS A 116 -20.01 -12.34 -11.66
C HIS A 116 -21.50 -12.55 -11.92
N THR A 117 -22.34 -11.55 -11.64
CA THR A 117 -23.79 -11.64 -11.84
C THR A 117 -24.15 -11.58 -13.32
N SER A 118 -23.42 -10.79 -14.11
CA SER A 118 -23.77 -10.50 -15.51
C SER A 118 -23.02 -11.38 -16.53
N ARG A 119 -21.80 -11.81 -16.21
CA ARG A 119 -20.88 -12.49 -17.15
C ARG A 119 -20.22 -13.74 -16.57
N GLY A 120 -20.12 -13.83 -15.25
CA GLY A 120 -19.48 -14.93 -14.55
C GLY A 120 -20.29 -16.24 -14.62
N LYS A 121 -19.57 -17.36 -14.49
CA LYS A 121 -20.16 -18.64 -14.09
C LYS A 121 -20.07 -18.75 -12.58
N ASN A 122 -20.97 -19.50 -11.94
CA ASN A 122 -20.85 -19.85 -10.52
C ASN A 122 -19.45 -20.41 -10.26
N MET A 123 -18.65 -19.67 -9.48
CA MET A 123 -17.35 -20.13 -9.04
C MET A 123 -17.52 -20.92 -7.74
N ASP A 124 -17.07 -22.16 -7.73
CA ASP A 124 -16.84 -22.85 -6.46
C ASP A 124 -15.66 -22.17 -5.75
N THR A 125 -15.96 -21.35 -4.75
CA THR A 125 -14.95 -20.62 -3.96
C THR A 125 -14.32 -21.46 -2.85
N ARG A 126 -14.70 -22.74 -2.73
CA ARG A 126 -14.10 -23.64 -1.75
C ARG A 126 -12.65 -23.94 -2.12
N THR A 127 -11.77 -23.97 -1.12
CA THR A 127 -10.41 -24.48 -1.32
C THR A 127 -10.49 -25.98 -1.61
N PRO A 128 -9.87 -26.49 -2.70
CA PRO A 128 -9.89 -27.92 -3.00
C PRO A 128 -9.38 -28.75 -1.82
N ALA A 129 -10.05 -29.87 -1.52
CA ALA A 129 -9.67 -30.74 -0.41
C ALA A 129 -8.20 -31.20 -0.46
N SER A 130 -7.65 -31.38 -1.67
CA SER A 130 -6.24 -31.71 -1.89
C SER A 130 -5.24 -30.61 -1.45
N LYS A 131 -5.71 -29.37 -1.24
CA LYS A 131 -4.93 -28.25 -0.70
C LYS A 131 -5.19 -28.02 0.80
N CYS A 132 -6.06 -28.81 1.42
CA CYS A 132 -6.36 -28.73 2.85
C CYS A 132 -5.60 -29.83 3.61
N SER A 133 -5.15 -29.52 4.82
CA SER A 133 -4.61 -30.50 5.77
C SER A 133 -5.50 -30.57 7.00
N TYR A 134 -5.79 -31.78 7.48
CA TYR A 134 -6.47 -31.98 8.75
C TYR A 134 -5.50 -31.68 9.90
N VAL A 135 -5.96 -30.90 10.89
CA VAL A 135 -5.17 -30.44 12.05
C VAL A 135 -5.84 -30.85 13.37
N GLY A 136 -6.49 -32.01 13.40
CA GLY A 136 -7.01 -32.61 14.63
C GLY A 136 -5.98 -33.43 15.38
#